data_AF-A0A7C8Z1M7-F1
#
_entry.id   AF-A0A7C8Z1M7-F1
#
_cell.length_a   1.000
_cell.length_b   1.000
_cell.length_c   1.000
_cell.angle_alpha   90.00
_cell.angle_beta   90.00
_cell.angle_gamma   90.00
#
_symmetry.space_group_name_H-M   'P 1'
#
loop_
_entity.id
_entity.type
_entity.pdbx_description
1 polymer ?
#
loop_
_entity_poly.entity_id
_entity_poly.type
_entity_poly.pdbx_seq_one_letter_code
_entity_poly.pdbx_strand_id
1 'polypeptide(L)'
;CFLAYKKKMKTANWCPQLLFFCIASFSFISPHVLLQSLAASSSSDFIRPAARGVVLTPHRRSPSDPQQVHISLVGDDRMRVSWITDDHKAKSTVEYGTKSGNYDSMAKGDHTRYQYVFYSSGRIHNAVMGPLKPSTTYYYR
;
A
#
# COMPACT_ATOMS: atom_id res chain seq x y z
N CYS A 1 -4.60 -11.23 15.21
CA CYS A 1 -4.65 -9.76 15.19
C CYS A 1 -5.56 -9.34 14.05
N PHE A 2 -6.78 -8.90 14.35
CA PHE A 2 -7.74 -8.44 13.35
C PHE A 2 -7.50 -6.96 13.06
N LEU A 3 -6.93 -6.62 11.91
CA LEU A 3 -6.80 -5.25 11.45
C LEU A 3 -8.00 -4.92 10.56
N ALA A 4 -8.91 -4.09 11.06
CA ALA A 4 -10.01 -3.52 10.28
C ALA A 4 -9.50 -2.29 9.52
N TYR A 5 -9.57 -2.32 8.19
CA TYR A 5 -9.29 -1.16 7.34
C TYR A 5 -10.60 -0.56 6.83
N LYS A 6 -10.84 0.71 7.13
CA LYS A 6 -12.02 1.46 6.70
C LYS A 6 -11.57 2.69 5.93
N LYS A 7 -11.76 2.71 4.60
CA LYS A 7 -11.59 3.92 3.78
C LYS A 7 -12.91 4.34 3.16
N LYS A 8 -13.25 5.62 3.34
CA LYS A 8 -14.41 6.29 2.75
C LYS A 8 -14.04 6.69 1.32
N MET A 9 -14.59 6.02 0.31
CA MET A 9 -14.40 6.44 -1.09
C MET A 9 -15.20 7.72 -1.32
N LYS A 10 -14.53 8.80 -1.73
CA LYS A 10 -15.18 10.06 -2.14
C LYS A 10 -15.41 9.99 -3.64
N THR A 11 -16.64 10.22 -4.09
CA THR A 11 -16.96 10.48 -5.48
C THR A 11 -16.38 11.84 -5.88
N ALA A 12 -15.61 11.89 -6.96
CA ALA A 12 -15.04 13.13 -7.49
C ALA A 12 -15.99 13.71 -8.54
N ASN A 13 -16.64 14.83 -8.22
CA ASN A 13 -17.38 15.63 -9.20
C ASN A 13 -16.42 16.67 -9.79
N TRP A 14 -16.19 16.60 -11.10
CA TRP A 14 -15.39 17.59 -11.84
C TRP A 14 -16.23 18.85 -12.10
N CYS A 15 -15.71 20.02 -11.72
CA CYS A 15 -16.33 21.33 -11.97
C CYS A 15 -15.52 22.08 -13.05
N PRO A 16 -16.06 22.35 -14.25
CA PRO A 16 -15.33 23.02 -15.32
C PRO A 16 -15.61 24.53 -15.27
N GLN A 17 -14.95 25.27 -14.39
CA GLN A 17 -15.17 26.74 -14.29
C GLN A 17 -13.89 27.57 -14.11
N LEU A 18 -12.70 27.04 -14.40
CA LEU A 18 -11.44 27.79 -14.30
C LEU A 18 -10.76 28.01 -15.67
N LEU A 19 -11.56 28.31 -16.69
CA LEU A 19 -11.06 28.93 -17.92
C LEU A 19 -11.71 30.31 -18.02
N PHE A 20 -10.92 31.34 -18.29
CA PHE A 20 -11.24 32.77 -18.36
C PHE A 20 -11.13 33.56 -17.06
N PHE A 21 -9.94 34.11 -16.78
CA PHE A 21 -9.82 35.54 -16.44
C PHE A 21 -8.50 36.10 -16.96
N CYS A 22 -8.64 36.87 -18.04
CA CYS A 22 -8.03 38.16 -18.33
C CYS A 22 -6.49 38.27 -18.37
N ILE A 23 -6.00 38.04 -19.58
CA ILE A 23 -4.87 38.74 -20.19
C ILE A 23 -5.23 40.23 -20.36
N ALA A 24 -4.24 41.11 -20.15
CA ALA A 24 -4.16 42.54 -20.52
C ALA A 24 -4.15 43.55 -19.35
N SER A 25 -2.96 43.91 -18.88
CA SER A 25 -2.56 45.32 -18.72
C SER A 25 -1.04 45.42 -18.70
N PHE A 26 -0.56 46.18 -19.66
CA PHE A 26 0.84 46.43 -19.99
C PHE A 26 1.46 47.47 -19.05
N SER A 27 2.76 47.30 -18.80
CA SER A 27 3.79 48.35 -18.65
C SER A 27 3.76 49.27 -17.42
N PHE A 28 4.54 48.92 -16.40
CA PHE A 28 5.43 49.86 -15.72
C PHE A 28 6.74 49.14 -15.35
N ILE A 29 7.77 49.34 -16.17
CA ILE A 29 9.13 48.85 -15.91
C ILE A 29 9.78 49.83 -14.93
N SER A 30 9.94 49.41 -13.67
CA SER A 30 10.77 50.10 -12.68
C SER A 30 12.11 49.35 -12.55
N PRO A 31 13.28 49.99 -12.66
CA PRO A 31 14.57 49.31 -12.54
C PRO A 31 14.92 49.19 -11.06
N HIS A 32 14.15 48.41 -10.31
CA HIS A 32 14.60 47.94 -9.00
C HIS A 32 15.48 46.71 -9.22
N VAL A 33 16.78 46.92 -9.03
CA VAL A 33 17.82 45.90 -8.93
C VAL A 33 17.41 44.94 -7.81
N LEU A 34 16.69 43.88 -8.17
CA LEU A 34 16.49 42.72 -7.30
C LEU A 34 17.66 41.78 -7.59
N LEU A 35 18.66 41.84 -6.70
CA LEU A 35 19.69 40.83 -6.60
C LEU A 35 18.97 39.50 -6.32
N GLN A 36 18.69 38.73 -7.38
CA GLN A 36 18.22 37.36 -7.25
C GLN A 36 19.37 36.57 -6.63
N SER A 37 19.30 36.38 -5.32
CA SER A 37 20.07 35.34 -4.66
C SER A 37 19.69 34.02 -5.34
N LEU A 38 20.66 33.41 -6.04
CA LEU A 38 20.59 31.99 -6.33
C LEU A 38 20.60 31.30 -4.96
N ALA A 39 19.43 31.05 -4.40
CA ALA A 39 19.27 30.01 -3.40
C ALA A 39 19.54 28.70 -4.13
N ALA A 40 20.80 28.26 -4.13
CA ALA A 40 21.13 26.88 -4.46
C ALA A 40 20.29 26.02 -3.50
N SER A 41 19.28 25.33 -4.03
CA SER A 41 18.60 24.29 -3.28
C SER A 41 19.68 23.26 -2.95
N SER A 42 20.13 23.19 -1.70
CA SER A 42 20.98 22.09 -1.26
C SER A 42 20.10 20.84 -1.33
N SER A 43 20.15 20.13 -2.46
CA SER A 43 19.72 18.75 -2.49
C SER A 43 20.67 18.02 -1.54
N SER A 44 20.21 17.77 -0.32
CA SER A 44 20.96 16.90 0.58
C SER A 44 20.99 15.54 -0.10
N ASP A 45 22.13 15.17 -0.68
CA ASP A 45 22.31 13.86 -1.29
C ASP A 45 22.02 12.80 -0.23
N PHE A 46 21.02 11.98 -0.50
CA PHE A 46 20.66 10.90 0.41
C PHE A 46 21.77 9.84 0.40
N ILE A 47 22.59 9.83 1.45
CA ILE A 47 23.58 8.79 1.68
C ILE A 47 22.91 7.61 2.40
N ARG A 48 22.82 6.46 1.73
CA ARG A 48 22.28 5.24 2.34
C ARG A 48 23.24 4.76 3.44
N PRO A 49 22.77 4.53 4.68
CA PRO A 49 23.58 3.91 5.71
C PRO A 49 24.09 2.53 5.29
N ALA A 50 25.24 2.11 5.82
CA ALA A 50 25.76 0.76 5.62
C ALA A 50 24.70 -0.30 6.00
N ALA A 51 24.77 -1.46 5.35
CA ALA A 51 23.85 -2.56 5.62
C ALA A 51 23.87 -2.92 7.11
N ARG A 52 22.69 -2.96 7.73
CA ARG A 52 22.53 -3.40 9.12
C ARG A 52 22.52 -4.93 9.17
N GLY A 53 22.87 -5.48 10.33
CA GLY A 53 22.75 -6.92 10.59
C GLY A 53 21.32 -7.42 10.36
N VAL A 54 21.19 -8.68 9.94
CA VAL A 54 19.89 -9.32 9.73
C VAL A 54 19.16 -9.42 11.07
N VAL A 55 17.95 -8.85 11.14
CA VAL A 55 17.08 -8.98 12.30
C VAL A 55 16.27 -10.27 12.17
N LEU A 56 16.69 -11.31 12.88
CA LEU A 56 15.91 -12.55 13.01
C LEU A 56 14.94 -12.38 14.18
N THR A 57 13.64 -12.43 13.89
CA THR A 57 12.60 -12.32 14.92
C THR A 57 11.97 -13.70 15.13
N PRO A 58 12.47 -14.52 16.08
CA PRO A 58 11.91 -15.84 16.31
C PRO A 58 10.45 -15.75 16.78
N HIS A 59 9.58 -16.60 16.23
CA HIS A 59 8.20 -16.79 16.70
C HIS A 59 8.00 -18.24 17.15
N ARG A 60 7.07 -18.45 18.08
CA ARG A 60 6.67 -19.79 18.56
C ARG A 60 5.37 -20.31 17.94
N ARG A 61 4.94 -19.68 16.85
CA ARG A 61 3.73 -20.03 16.10
C ARG A 61 3.93 -21.23 15.18
N SER A 62 2.84 -21.84 14.73
CA SER A 62 2.89 -22.93 13.75
C SER A 62 3.55 -22.45 12.46
N PRO A 63 4.31 -23.29 11.72
CA PRO A 63 4.85 -22.93 10.42
C PRO A 63 3.78 -22.48 9.40
N SER A 64 2.55 -22.96 9.56
CA SER A 64 1.40 -22.58 8.74
C SER A 64 0.76 -21.24 9.13
N ASP A 65 1.13 -20.69 10.29
CA ASP A 65 0.49 -19.48 10.79
C ASP A 65 0.95 -18.26 9.98
N PRO A 66 0.03 -17.40 9.54
CA PRO A 66 0.37 -16.25 8.73
C PRO A 66 1.15 -15.20 9.53
N GLN A 67 2.19 -14.66 8.89
CA GLN A 67 3.05 -13.60 9.39
C GLN A 67 3.14 -12.46 8.39
N GLN A 68 3.55 -11.29 8.87
CA GLN A 68 3.75 -10.10 8.03
C GLN A 68 2.53 -9.80 7.15
N VAL A 69 1.33 -9.99 7.71
CA VAL A 69 0.07 -9.78 7.01
C VAL A 69 -0.06 -8.30 6.68
N HIS A 70 -0.26 -8.01 5.40
CA HIS A 70 -0.50 -6.67 4.90
C HIS A 70 -1.57 -6.71 3.82
N ILE A 71 -2.19 -5.55 3.59
CA ILE A 71 -3.26 -5.40 2.62
C ILE A 71 -2.98 -4.22 1.70
N SER A 72 -3.41 -4.33 0.45
CA SER A 72 -3.24 -3.29 -0.56
C SER A 72 -4.46 -3.19 -1.47
N LEU A 73 -4.63 -2.02 -2.08
CA LEU A 73 -5.65 -1.81 -3.11
C LEU A 73 -5.13 -2.35 -4.44
N VAL A 74 -5.98 -3.06 -5.19
CA VAL A 74 -5.64 -3.60 -6.52
C VAL A 74 -6.42 -2.90 -7.63
N GLY A 75 -7.60 -2.39 -7.31
CA GLY A 75 -8.50 -1.71 -8.23
C GLY A 75 -9.81 -1.41 -7.53
N ASP A 76 -10.79 -0.98 -8.32
CA ASP A 76 -12.12 -0.67 -7.80
C ASP A 76 -12.73 -1.89 -7.11
N ASP A 77 -13.22 -1.66 -5.90
CA ASP A 77 -13.89 -2.67 -5.06
C ASP A 77 -13.07 -3.94 -4.82
N ARG A 78 -11.73 -3.90 -4.93
CA ARG A 78 -10.86 -5.06 -4.72
C ARG A 78 -9.70 -4.74 -3.79
N MET A 79 -9.43 -5.66 -2.87
CA MET A 79 -8.27 -5.60 -1.98
C MET A 79 -7.46 -6.88 -2.07
N ARG A 80 -6.13 -6.75 -2.08
CA ARG A 80 -5.21 -7.87 -1.94
C ARG A 80 -4.82 -8.02 -0.49
N VAL A 81 -4.82 -9.26 -0.02
CA VAL A 81 -4.22 -9.66 1.25
C VAL A 81 -2.98 -10.46 0.92
N SER A 82 -1.88 -10.11 1.57
CA SER A 82 -0.58 -10.72 1.38
C SER A 82 0.03 -11.09 2.73
N TRP A 83 0.56 -12.30 2.83
CA TRP A 83 1.13 -12.82 4.07
C TRP A 83 2.24 -13.83 3.79
N ILE A 84 3.02 -14.16 4.81
CA ILE A 84 4.11 -15.14 4.72
C ILE A 84 3.83 -16.32 5.64
N THR A 85 4.13 -17.53 5.17
CA THR A 85 4.19 -18.75 6.00
C THR A 85 5.50 -19.48 5.78
N ASP A 86 5.91 -20.29 6.77
CA ASP A 86 7.06 -21.19 6.62
C ASP A 86 6.65 -22.54 6.03
N ASP A 87 5.37 -22.94 6.20
CA ASP A 87 4.85 -24.20 5.69
C ASP A 87 4.70 -24.20 4.16
N HIS A 88 5.40 -25.13 3.52
CA HIS A 88 5.31 -25.34 2.08
C HIS A 88 3.95 -25.86 1.61
N LYS A 89 3.11 -26.43 2.47
CA LYS A 89 1.81 -26.99 2.10
C LYS A 89 0.64 -26.03 2.38
N ALA A 90 0.91 -24.87 2.97
CA ALA A 90 -0.11 -23.88 3.30
C ALA A 90 -0.87 -23.40 2.05
N LYS A 91 -2.20 -23.39 2.16
CA LYS A 91 -3.08 -22.91 1.08
C LYS A 91 -3.08 -21.39 1.04
N SER A 92 -3.18 -20.85 -0.17
CA SER A 92 -3.30 -19.41 -0.41
C SER A 92 -4.78 -19.09 -0.55
N THR A 93 -5.47 -18.94 0.57
CA THR A 93 -6.92 -18.74 0.60
C THR A 93 -7.27 -17.77 1.70
N VAL A 94 -8.14 -16.82 1.38
CA VAL A 94 -8.65 -15.85 2.33
C VAL A 94 -10.16 -15.99 2.39
N GLU A 95 -10.67 -16.19 3.59
CA GLU A 95 -12.10 -16.18 3.85
C GLU A 95 -12.47 -14.82 4.44
N TYR A 96 -13.55 -14.22 3.94
CA TYR A 96 -13.93 -12.88 4.33
C TYR A 96 -15.45 -12.71 4.42
N GLY A 97 -15.88 -11.73 5.20
CA GLY A 97 -17.28 -11.44 5.44
C GLY A 97 -17.46 -10.11 6.17
N THR A 98 -18.69 -9.63 6.29
CA THR A 98 -18.99 -8.34 6.96
C THR A 98 -19.20 -8.47 8.47
N LYS A 99 -19.23 -9.71 8.99
CA LYS A 99 -19.39 -10.02 10.41
C LYS A 99 -18.18 -10.81 10.89
N SER A 100 -17.63 -10.43 12.04
CA SER A 100 -16.49 -11.14 12.62
C SER A 100 -16.87 -12.59 12.92
N GLY A 101 -16.02 -13.55 12.54
CA GLY A 101 -16.26 -14.98 12.72
C GLY A 101 -17.26 -15.61 11.75
N ASN A 102 -17.93 -14.84 10.89
CA ASN A 102 -18.80 -15.36 9.84
C ASN A 102 -18.32 -14.89 8.46
N TYR A 103 -17.69 -15.81 7.74
CA TYR A 103 -17.07 -15.58 6.44
C TYR A 103 -17.89 -16.32 5.38
N ASP A 104 -18.68 -15.57 4.62
CA ASP A 104 -19.57 -16.08 3.58
C ASP A 104 -18.90 -16.13 2.19
N SER A 105 -17.72 -15.51 2.08
CA SER A 105 -16.98 -15.35 0.84
C SER A 105 -15.56 -15.91 0.96
N MET A 106 -15.03 -16.41 -0.14
CA MET A 106 -13.68 -16.99 -0.19
C MET A 106 -12.94 -16.55 -1.46
N ALA A 107 -11.70 -16.09 -1.30
CA ALA A 107 -10.80 -15.75 -2.37
C ALA A 107 -9.64 -16.77 -2.41
N LYS A 108 -9.47 -17.44 -3.55
CA LYS A 108 -8.28 -18.25 -3.82
C LYS A 108 -7.18 -17.36 -4.38
N GLY A 109 -5.99 -17.57 -3.86
CA GLY A 109 -4.80 -16.84 -4.22
C GLY A 109 -3.70 -17.75 -4.76
N ASP A 110 -2.56 -17.14 -4.99
CA ASP A 110 -1.32 -17.78 -5.38
C ASP A 110 -0.24 -17.52 -4.31
N HIS A 111 0.92 -18.13 -4.50
CA HIS A 111 2.08 -17.86 -3.67
C HIS A 111 3.36 -17.95 -4.46
N THR A 112 4.38 -17.26 -3.97
CA THR A 112 5.73 -17.27 -4.51
C THR A 112 6.74 -17.43 -3.38
N ARG A 113 8.02 -17.54 -3.73
CA ARG A 113 9.15 -17.41 -2.81
C ARG A 113 10.32 -16.86 -3.60
N TYR A 114 11.26 -16.22 -2.92
CA TYR A 114 12.49 -15.75 -3.53
C TYR A 114 13.71 -16.27 -2.78
N GLN A 115 14.83 -16.25 -3.49
CA GLN A 115 16.14 -16.56 -2.94
C GLN A 115 17.07 -15.37 -3.23
N TYR A 116 17.86 -15.00 -2.23
CA TYR A 116 18.82 -13.90 -2.32
C TYR A 116 20.12 -14.29 -1.61
N VAL A 117 21.18 -14.55 -2.40
CA VAL A 117 22.48 -15.04 -1.91
C VAL A 117 22.31 -16.30 -1.05
N PHE A 118 22.38 -16.19 0.28
CA PHE A 118 22.22 -17.30 1.22
C PHE A 118 20.85 -17.32 1.93
N TYR A 119 19.99 -16.36 1.62
CA TYR A 119 18.66 -16.24 2.21
C TYR A 119 17.60 -16.83 1.29
N SER A 120 16.74 -17.68 1.86
CA SER A 120 15.50 -18.14 1.23
C SER A 120 14.32 -17.60 2.01
N SER A 121 13.36 -16.98 1.33
CA SER A 121 12.14 -16.51 1.99
C SER A 121 11.22 -17.67 2.35
N GLY A 122 10.32 -17.45 3.32
CA GLY A 122 9.09 -18.22 3.43
C GLY A 122 8.21 -18.11 2.16
N ARG A 123 7.08 -18.82 2.14
CA ARG A 123 6.08 -18.67 1.07
C ARG A 123 5.36 -17.35 1.23
N ILE A 124 5.35 -16.54 0.19
CA ILE A 124 4.63 -15.27 0.11
C ILE A 124 3.31 -15.53 -0.59
N HIS A 125 2.23 -15.50 0.15
CA HIS A 125 0.88 -15.70 -0.35
C HIS A 125 0.25 -14.38 -0.77
N ASN A 126 -0.58 -14.43 -1.80
CA ASN A 126 -1.36 -13.31 -2.29
C ASN A 126 -2.75 -13.77 -2.68
N ALA A 127 -3.79 -13.12 -2.15
CA ALA A 127 -5.17 -13.36 -2.57
C ALA A 127 -5.90 -12.04 -2.78
N VAL A 128 -6.71 -11.96 -3.82
CA VAL A 128 -7.51 -10.75 -4.13
C VAL A 128 -8.96 -11.01 -3.75
N MET A 129 -9.44 -10.27 -2.76
CA MET A 129 -10.84 -10.25 -2.33
C MET A 129 -11.63 -9.26 -3.18
N GLY A 130 -12.86 -9.63 -3.52
CA GLY A 130 -13.82 -8.72 -4.15
C GLY A 130 -14.70 -9.39 -5.22
N PRO A 131 -15.67 -8.63 -5.78
CA PRO A 131 -15.91 -7.21 -5.52
C PRO A 131 -16.45 -6.93 -4.10
N LEU A 132 -16.01 -5.84 -3.48
CA LEU A 132 -16.31 -5.41 -2.12
C LEU A 132 -17.21 -4.18 -2.12
N LYS A 133 -18.11 -4.06 -1.15
CA LYS A 133 -18.96 -2.88 -1.04
C LYS A 133 -18.16 -1.69 -0.47
N PRO A 134 -18.31 -0.47 -1.04
CA PRO A 134 -17.63 0.71 -0.54
C PRO A 134 -18.09 1.05 0.90
N SER A 135 -17.22 1.71 1.65
CA SER A 135 -17.48 2.13 3.04
C SER A 135 -17.94 1.02 4.01
N THR A 136 -17.67 -0.25 3.66
CA THR A 136 -18.05 -1.42 4.44
C THR A 136 -16.83 -2.03 5.12
N THR A 137 -16.98 -2.46 6.38
CA THR A 137 -15.90 -3.16 7.09
C THR A 137 -16.00 -4.65 6.80
N TYR A 138 -14.90 -5.23 6.36
CA TYR A 138 -14.76 -6.66 6.15
C TYR A 138 -13.79 -7.26 7.17
N TYR A 139 -14.17 -8.39 7.73
CA TYR A 139 -13.31 -9.26 8.52
C TYR A 139 -12.79 -10.35 7.60
N TYR A 140 -11.53 -10.75 7.79
CA TYR A 140 -10.90 -11.80 7.02
C TYR A 140 -10.09 -12.73 7.93
N ARG A 141 -9.82 -13.94 7.45
CA ARG A 141 -8.87 -14.88 8.04
C ARG A 141 -8.07 -15.59 6.96
#